data_AF-A0AAT9J0H7-F1
#
_entry.id   AF-A0AAT9J0H7-F1
#
_cell.length_a   1.000
_cell.length_b   1.000
_cell.length_c   1.000
_cell.angle_alpha   90.00
_cell.angle_beta   90.00
_cell.angle_gamma   90.00
#
_symmetry.space_group_name_H-M   'P 1'
#
loop_
_entity.id
_entity.type
_entity.pdbx_description
1 polymer ?
#
loop_
_entity_poly.entity_id
_entity_poly.type
_entity_poly.pdbx_seq_one_letter_code
_entity_poly.pdbx_strand_id
1 'polypeptide(L)' 'MTDAVARIVDGLRDAGFSITPLKASPLWQVDGRGPMSTGQLIDLASKVRMSGGKLH' A
#
# COMPACT_ATOMS: atom_id res chain seq x y z
N MET A 1 -13.73 2.19 9.19
CA MET A 1 -12.40 2.08 8.56
C MET A 1 -12.55 2.68 7.16
N THR A 2 -11.84 3.75 6.85
CA THR A 2 -12.16 4.65 5.73
C THR A 2 -11.92 4.00 4.37
N ASP A 3 -12.93 4.03 3.48
CA ASP A 3 -12.90 3.43 2.13
C ASP A 3 -11.68 3.84 1.29
N ALA A 4 -11.09 5.00 1.58
CA ALA A 4 -9.86 5.48 0.94
C ALA A 4 -8.66 4.54 1.15
N VAL A 5 -8.51 3.97 2.35
CA VAL A 5 -7.38 3.08 2.66
C VAL A 5 -7.53 1.74 1.93
N ALA A 6 -8.76 1.23 1.84
CA ALA A 6 -9.05 0.01 1.10
C ALA A 6 -8.65 0.15 -0.38
N ARG A 7 -9.05 1.25 -1.04
CA ARG A 7 -8.67 1.53 -2.44
C ARG A 7 -7.16 1.62 -2.66
N ILE A 8 -6.42 2.16 -1.70
CA ILE A 8 -4.96 2.26 -1.76
C ILE A 8 -4.32 0.87 -1.65
N VAL A 9 -4.77 0.07 -0.68
CA VAL A 9 -4.28 -1.30 -0.50
C VAL A 9 -4.58 -2.15 -1.72
N ASP A 10 -5.77 -2.01 -2.31
CA ASP A 10 -6.15 -2.72 -3.53
C ASP A 10 -5.28 -2.29 -4.72
N GLY A 11 -5.07 -0.98 -4.93
CA GLY A 11 -4.18 -0.50 -5.99
C GLY A 11 -2.72 -0.96 -5.82
N LEU A 12 -2.25 -1.12 -4.59
CA LEU A 12 -0.94 -1.70 -4.31
C LEU A 12 -0.90 -3.22 -4.58
N ARG A 13 -1.98 -3.94 -4.27
CA ARG A 13 -2.10 -5.37 -4.61
C ARG A 13 -2.10 -5.59 -6.11
N ASP A 14 -2.79 -4.75 -6.87
CA ASP A 14 -2.79 -4.77 -8.33
C ASP A 14 -1.39 -4.49 -8.91
N ALA A 15 -0.59 -3.66 -8.23
CA ALA A 15 0.81 -3.43 -8.57
C ALA A 15 1.76 -4.56 -8.16
N GLY A 16 1.23 -5.65 -7.56
CA GLY A 16 1.99 -6.84 -7.18
C GLY A 16 2.47 -6.86 -5.73
N PHE A 17 2.07 -5.90 -4.88
CA PHE A 17 2.44 -5.93 -3.46
C PHE A 17 1.53 -6.87 -2.66
N SER A 18 2.13 -7.77 -1.88
CA SER A 18 1.38 -8.56 -0.89
C SER A 18 1.19 -7.77 0.39
N ILE A 19 -0.05 -7.33 0.65
CA ILE A 19 -0.41 -6.48 1.79
C ILE A 19 -1.49 -7.15 2.63
N THR A 20 -1.22 -7.31 3.93
CA THR A 20 -2.15 -7.90 4.90
C THR A 20 -2.31 -7.02 6.14
N PRO A 21 -3.53 -6.86 6.68
CA PRO A 21 -3.73 -6.12 7.92
C PRO A 21 -3.15 -6.91 9.10
N LEU A 22 -2.43 -6.23 10.00
CA LEU A 22 -1.96 -6.85 11.23
C LEU A 22 -3.09 -6.86 12.26
N LYS A 23 -3.50 -8.04 12.72
CA LYS A 23 -4.52 -8.17 13.77
C LYS A 23 -4.07 -7.39 15.01
N ALA A 24 -4.98 -6.57 15.55
CA ALA A 24 -4.77 -5.72 16.73
C ALA A 24 -3.78 -4.54 16.56
N SER A 25 -3.39 -4.18 15.33
CA SER A 25 -2.52 -3.03 15.06
C SER A 25 -3.09 -2.14 13.95
N PRO A 26 -2.89 -0.81 13.99
CA PRO A 26 -3.22 0.08 12.88
C PRO A 26 -2.21 -0.03 11.71
N LEU A 27 -1.30 -1.01 11.75
CA LEU A 27 -0.28 -1.26 10.75
C LEU A 27 -0.69 -2.36 9.77
N TRP A 28 -0.03 -2.33 8.62
CA TRP A 28 -0.20 -3.25 7.51
C TRP A 28 1.12 -3.95 7.24
N GLN A 29 1.10 -5.26 7.22
CA GLN A 29 2.25 -6.04 6.81
C GLN A 29 2.38 -5.98 5.29
N VAL A 30 3.52 -5.49 4.81
CA VAL A 30 3.89 -5.49 3.39
C VAL A 30 5.04 -6.46 3.20
N ASP A 31 4.87 -7.43 2.31
CA ASP A 31 5.90 -8.42 2.05
C ASP A 31 7.18 -7.76 1.50
N GLY A 32 8.34 -8.22 1.99
CA GLY A 32 9.65 -7.63 1.71
C GLY A 32 9.92 -6.24 2.30
N ARG A 33 8.96 -5.61 3.01
CA ARG A 33 9.14 -4.28 3.64
C ARG A 33 8.81 -4.24 5.13
N GLY A 34 8.04 -5.21 5.63
CA GLY A 34 7.65 -5.29 7.03
C GLY A 34 6.38 -4.49 7.35
N PRO A 35 6.14 -4.19 8.64
CA PRO A 35 4.96 -3.47 9.09
C PRO A 35 5.03 -1.99 8.69
N MET A 36 3.99 -1.50 8.01
CA MET A 36 3.85 -0.13 7.51
C MET A 36 2.56 0.51 8.04
N SER A 37 2.63 1.78 8.42
CA SER A 37 1.44 2.57 8.77
C SER A 37 0.63 2.95 7.52
N THR A 38 -0.63 3.33 7.71
CA THR A 38 -1.48 3.87 6.63
C THR A 38 -0.82 5.02 5.87
N GLY A 39 -0.11 5.92 6.58
CA GLY A 39 0.63 7.03 5.94
C GLY A 39 1.75 6.54 5.03
N GLN A 40 2.48 5.51 5.45
CA GLN A 40 3.54 4.92 4.64
C GLN A 40 2.97 4.14 3.44
N LEU A 41 1.78 3.53 3.55
CA LEU A 41 1.08 2.93 2.42
C LEU A 41 0.63 3.98 1.38
N ILE A 42 0.14 5.14 1.83
CA ILE A 42 -0.22 6.25 0.93
C ILE A 42 1.01 6.73 0.15
N ASP A 43 2.14 6.91 0.82
CA ASP A 43 3.40 7.29 0.19
C ASP A 43 3.89 6.21 -0.79
N LEU A 44 3.79 4.93 -0.41
CA LEU A 44 4.12 3.82 -1.30
C LEU A 44 3.25 3.81 -2.56
N ALA A 45 1.93 3.94 -2.41
CA ALA A 45 1.01 3.97 -3.55
C ALA A 45 1.26 5.18 -4.46
N SER A 46 1.60 6.34 -3.87
CA SER A 46 1.98 7.52 -4.63
C SER A 46 3.24 7.25 -5.46
N LYS A 47 4.29 6.68 -4.86
CA LYS A 47 5.53 6.30 -5.55
C LYS A 47 5.30 5.29 -6.66
N VAL A 48 4.52 4.24 -6.40
CA VAL A 48 4.16 3.22 -7.39
C VAL A 48 3.41 3.84 -8.57
N ARG A 49 2.46 4.75 -8.31
CA ARG A 49 1.75 5.48 -9.37
C ARG A 49 2.68 6.37 -10.19
N MET A 50 3.65 7.03 -9.55
CA MET A 50 4.62 7.87 -10.26
C MET A 50 5.65 7.05 -11.05
N SER A 51 6.07 5.89 -10.54
CA SER A 51 7.04 5.00 -11.20
C SER A 51 6.41 4.10 -12.27
N GLY A 52 5.13 3.76 -12.14
CA GLY A 52 4.32 3.06 -13.15
C GLY A 52 3.83 3.97 -14.29
N GLY A 53 4.05 5.28 -14.16
CA GLY A 53 4.00 6.22 -15.27
C GLY A 53 5.15 5.92 -16.21
N LYS A 54 4.95 4.97 -17.12
CA LYS A 54 5.85 4.74 -18.24
C LYS A 54 6.09 6.07 -18.94
N LEU A 55 7.36 6.47 -18.88
CA LEU A 55 8.05 7.38 -19.79
C LEU A 55 7.46 7.27 -21.20
N HIS A 56 6.93 8.38 -21.71
CA HIS A 56 6.85 8.63 -23.14
C HIS A 56 8.13 9.33 -23.58
#